data_AF-A0A1E3T839-F1
#
_entry.id   AF-A0A1E3T839-F1
#
_cell.length_a   1.000
_cell.length_b   1.000
_cell.length_c   1.000
_cell.angle_alpha   90.00
_cell.angle_beta   90.00
_cell.angle_gamma   90.00
#
_symmetry.space_group_name_H-M   'P 1'
#
loop_
_entity.id
_entity.type
_entity.pdbx_description
1 polymer ?
#
loop_
_entity_poly.entity_id
_entity_poly.type
_entity_poly.pdbx_seq_one_letter_code
_entity_poly.pdbx_strand_id
1 'polypeptide(L)' 'MTCRTIVITGASDGIGAAAARRLSRGGDRVPGEHHVKRTIAKPSRLAADPGLARALWDGTLARVG' A
#
# COMPACT_ATOMS: atom_id res chain seq x y z
N MET A 1 -17.15 -9.24 -15.94
CA MET A 1 -17.03 -8.59 -14.62
C MET A 1 -16.06 -7.42 -14.73
N THR A 2 -16.45 -6.21 -14.32
CA THR A 2 -15.60 -5.01 -14.42
C THR A 2 -14.72 -4.86 -13.18
N CYS A 3 -13.41 -4.77 -13.37
CA CYS A 3 -12.44 -4.46 -12.31
C CYS A 3 -12.62 -3.00 -11.87
N ARG A 4 -12.94 -2.77 -10.60
CA ARG A 4 -13.09 -1.43 -10.02
C ARG A 4 -11.87 -1.08 -9.16
N THR A 5 -11.59 0.20 -9.00
CA THR A 5 -10.63 0.68 -8.00
C THR A 5 -11.42 1.21 -6.81
N ILE A 6 -11.17 0.65 -5.62
CA ILE A 6 -11.91 0.91 -4.40
C ILE A 6 -10.92 1.41 -3.34
N VAL A 7 -11.18 2.58 -2.76
CA VAL A 7 -10.33 3.14 -1.69
C VAL A 7 -10.87 2.68 -0.34
N ILE A 8 -10.00 2.06 0.48
CA ILE A 8 -10.34 1.63 1.84
C ILE A 8 -9.40 2.34 2.81
N THR A 9 -9.96 3.16 3.70
CA THR A 9 -9.21 3.74 4.82
C THR A 9 -9.00 2.69 5.90
N GLY A 10 -7.81 2.62 6.50
CA GLY A 10 -7.51 1.59 7.51
C GLY A 10 -7.38 0.18 6.91
N ALA A 11 -6.95 0.06 5.65
CA ALA A 11 -6.73 -1.23 5.00
C ALA A 11 -5.61 -2.06 5.65
N SER A 12 -4.75 -1.44 6.46
CA SER A 12 -3.58 -2.10 7.04
C SER A 12 -3.90 -3.16 8.11
N ASP A 13 -5.03 -3.05 8.82
CA ASP A 13 -5.42 -4.01 9.86
C ASP A 13 -6.95 -4.12 10.04
N GLY A 14 -7.40 -5.04 10.91
CA GLY A 14 -8.79 -5.20 11.33
C GLY A 14 -9.76 -5.47 10.18
N ILE A 15 -10.93 -4.85 10.26
CA ILE A 15 -12.03 -5.01 9.29
C ILE A 15 -11.64 -4.43 7.93
N GLY A 16 -10.87 -3.34 7.89
CA GLY A 16 -10.41 -2.73 6.64
C GLY A 16 -9.53 -3.67 5.83
N ALA A 17 -8.59 -4.36 6.50
CA ALA A 17 -7.75 -5.38 5.88
C ALA A 17 -8.56 -6.60 5.41
N ALA A 18 -9.59 -7.02 6.16
CA ALA A 18 -10.46 -8.12 5.75
C ALA A 18 -11.26 -7.77 4.48
N ALA A 19 -11.80 -6.55 4.40
CA ALA A 19 -12.49 -6.04 3.22
C ALA A 19 -11.56 -5.94 2.01
N ALA A 20 -10.36 -5.38 2.19
CA ALA A 20 -9.34 -5.27 1.15
C ALA A 20 -8.96 -6.63 0.55
N ARG A 21 -8.74 -7.63 1.41
CA ARG A 21 -8.46 -9.01 0.99
C ARG A 21 -9.60 -9.63 0.19
N ARG A 22 -10.86 -9.41 0.61
CA ARG A 22 -12.02 -9.97 -0.10
C ARG A 22 -12.20 -9.34 -1.48
N LEU A 23 -12.12 -8.02 -1.58
CA LEU A 23 -12.26 -7.29 -2.84
C LEU A 23 -11.12 -7.60 -3.81
N SER A 24 -9.89 -7.68 -3.30
CA SER A 24 -8.71 -8.07 -4.10
C SER A 24 -8.84 -9.48 -4.69
N ARG A 25 -9.35 -10.45 -3.90
CA ARG A 25 -9.66 -11.80 -4.42
C ARG A 25 -10.79 -11.80 -5.46
N GLY A 26 -11.70 -10.83 -5.38
CA GLY A 26 -12.78 -10.63 -6.36
C GLY A 26 -12.32 -9.97 -7.67
N GLY A 27 -11.03 -9.58 -7.77
CA GLY A 27 -10.47 -8.94 -8.95
C GLY A 27 -10.53 -7.41 -8.95
N ASP A 28 -11.03 -6.80 -7.88
CA ASP A 28 -10.99 -5.35 -7.69
C ASP A 28 -9.60 -4.90 -7.19
N ARG A 29 -9.23 -3.66 -7.52
CA ARG A 29 -8.00 -3.04 -7.02
C ARG A 29 -8.29 -2.23 -5.77
N VAL A 30 -7.57 -2.52 -4.68
CA VAL A 30 -7.65 -1.79 -3.42
C VAL A 30 -6.30 -1.14 -3.12
N PRO A 31 -6.11 0.17 -3.39
CA PRO A 31 -4.86 0.87 -3.11
C PRO A 31 -4.63 1.05 -1.60
N GLY A 32 -3.35 1.05 -1.17
CA GLY A 32 -2.96 1.36 0.23
C GLY A 32 -2.18 0.26 0.95
N GLU A 33 -2.06 -0.92 0.34
CA GLU A 33 -1.31 -2.06 0.87
C GLU A 33 0.04 -2.23 0.13
N HIS A 34 1.02 -2.87 0.76
CA HIS A 34 2.27 -3.21 0.10
C HIS A 34 2.06 -4.43 -0.82
N HIS A 35 2.10 -4.23 -2.14
CA HIS A 35 1.85 -5.28 -3.12
C HIS A 35 3.13 -5.78 -3.81
N VAL A 36 3.30 -7.11 -3.85
CA VAL A 36 4.33 -7.81 -4.64
C VAL A 36 3.65 -8.88 -5.49
N LYS A 37 3.93 -8.93 -6.80
CA LYS A 37 3.32 -9.89 -7.74
C LYS A 37 1.79 -9.98 -7.63
N ARG A 38 1.11 -8.82 -7.52
CA ARG A 38 -0.35 -8.69 -7.38
C ARG A 38 -0.94 -9.28 -6.08
N THR A 39 -0.11 -9.54 -5.07
CA THR A 39 -0.52 -10.05 -3.76
C THR A 39 -0.03 -9.12 -2.65
N ILE A 40 -0.79 -9.02 -1.57
CA ILE A 40 -0.37 -8.27 -0.37
C ILE A 40 0.82 -8.99 0.26
N ALA A 41 1.90 -8.26 0.50
CA ALA A 41 3.11 -8.78 1.10
C ALA A 41 3.48 -7.96 2.35
N LYS A 42 4.21 -8.61 3.27
CA LYS A 42 4.73 -7.91 4.44
C LYS A 42 5.80 -6.91 3.98
N PRO A 43 5.68 -5.62 4.35
CA PRO A 43 6.72 -4.64 4.04
C PRO A 43 8.00 -4.94 4.82
N SER A 44 9.13 -4.43 4.31
CA SER A 44 10.42 -4.52 5.01
C SER A 44 10.39 -3.75 6.33
N ARG A 45 11.28 -4.09 7.28
CA ARG A 45 11.38 -3.37 8.56
C ARG A 45 11.73 -1.88 8.38
N LEU A 46 12.45 -1.57 7.30
CA LEU A 46 12.81 -0.21 6.91
C LEU A 46 11.58 0.67 6.60
N ALA A 47 10.44 0.08 6.22
CA ALA A 47 9.22 0.84 5.96
C ALA A 47 8.69 1.58 7.20
N ALA A 48 9.09 1.17 8.40
CA ALA A 48 8.74 1.81 9.65
C ALA A 48 9.82 2.78 10.17
N ASP A 49 10.92 2.97 9.45
CA ASP A 49 12.02 3.86 9.86
C ASP A 49 11.72 5.32 9.44
N PRO A 50 11.44 6.23 10.40
CA PRO A 50 11.12 7.61 10.08
C PRO A 50 12.31 8.41 9.56
N GLY A 51 13.54 8.08 9.99
CA GLY A 51 14.75 8.75 9.53
C GLY A 51 15.05 8.42 8.07
N LEU A 52 14.91 7.15 7.71
CA LEU A 52 15.02 6.71 6.33
C LEU A 52 13.92 7.31 5.44
N ALA A 53 12.67 7.34 5.92
CA ALA A 53 11.57 7.96 5.19
C ALA A 53 11.88 9.43 4.85
N ARG A 54 12.43 10.17 5.83
CA ARG A 54 12.83 11.57 5.62
C ARG A 54 13.97 11.70 4.61
N ALA A 55 15.02 10.89 4.72
CA ALA A 55 16.16 10.93 3.81
C ALA A 55 15.74 10.66 2.34
N LEU A 56 14.84 9.70 2.13
CA LEU A 56 14.30 9.40 0.80
C LEU A 56 13.47 10.57 0.25
N TRP A 57 12.69 11.24 1.11
CA TRP A 57 11.91 12.41 0.73
C TRP A 57 12.80 13.57 0.30
N ASP A 58 13.75 13.95 1.15
CA ASP A 58 14.68 15.05 0.89
C ASP A 58 15.52 14.77 -0.37
N GLY A 59 15.99 13.53 -0.55
CA GLY A 59 16.72 13.11 -1.75
C GLY A 59 15.88 13.13 -3.04
N THR A 60 14.56 12.95 -2.94
CA THR A 60 13.65 13.10 -4.09
C THR A 60 13.44 14.57 -4.41
N LEU A 61 13.20 15.41 -3.41
CA LEU A 61 13.07 16.86 -3.57
C LEU A 61 14.29 17.46 -4.27
N ALA A 62 15.50 17.02 -3.93
CA ALA A 62 16.73 17.47 -4.57
C ALA A 62 16.84 17.11 -6.07
N ARG A 63 16.06 16.13 -6.55
CA ARG A 63 16.11 15.65 -7.95
C ARG A 63 15.00 16.21 -8.83
N VAL A 64 13.91 16.71 -8.23
CA VAL A 64 12.76 17.27 -8.94
C VAL A 64 12.80 18.80 -9.04
N GLY A 65 13.88 19.42 -8.56
CA GLY A 65 14.18 20.85 -8.70
C GLY A 65 14.85 21.19 -10.02
#